data_AF-A0A0P6WVY4-F1
#
_entry.id   AF-A0A0P6WVY4-F1
#
_cell.length_a   1.000
_cell.length_b   1.000
_cell.length_c   1.000
_cell.angle_alpha   90.00
_cell.angle_beta   90.00
_cell.angle_gamma   90.00
#
_symmetry.space_group_name_H-M   'P 1'
#
loop_
_entity.id
_entity.type
_entity.pdbx_description
1 polymer ?
#
loop_
_entity_poly.entity_id
_entity_poly.type
_entity_poly.pdbx_seq_one_letter_code
_entity_poly.pdbx_strand_id
1 'polypeptide(L)' 'MLGNFSHFLDKVSSFLANRKGLLPLAGLILILLNFILQFFLSGWLIESNLFLHLGLILAIIGFMLAWAL' A
#
# COMPACT_ATOMS: atom_id res chain seq x y z
N MET A 1 -19.18 -4.96 19.17
CA MET A 1 -17.96 -4.19 18.83
C MET A 1 -17.25 -4.71 17.57
N LEU A 2 -17.97 -5.33 16.61
CA LEU A 2 -17.40 -5.84 15.34
C LEU A 2 -17.84 -5.05 14.09
N GLY A 3 -18.92 -4.25 14.17
CA GLY A 3 -19.50 -3.59 13.00
C GLY A 3 -18.63 -2.50 12.35
N ASN A 4 -17.76 -1.84 13.12
CA ASN A 4 -16.92 -0.77 12.59
C ASN A 4 -15.83 -1.29 11.65
N PHE A 5 -15.31 -2.49 11.90
CA PHE A 5 -14.30 -3.11 11.03
C PHE A 5 -14.90 -3.55 9.70
N SER A 6 -16.10 -4.13 9.74
CA SER A 6 -16.86 -4.52 8.55
C SER A 6 -17.18 -3.30 7.68
N HIS A 7 -17.65 -2.21 8.28
CA HIS A 7 -17.98 -1.00 7.52
C HIS A 7 -16.74 -0.31 6.93
N PHE A 8 -15.59 -0.38 7.61
CA PHE A 8 -14.32 0.12 7.09
C PHE A 8 -13.85 -0.74 5.91
N LEU A 9 -13.92 -2.06 6.04
CA LEU A 9 -13.63 -3.01 4.97
C LEU A 9 -14.58 -2.84 3.77
N ASP A 10 -15.87 -2.59 3.98
CA ASP A 10 -16.82 -2.34 2.89
C ASP A 10 -16.54 -1.03 2.16
N LYS A 11 -16.16 0.04 2.88
CA LYS A 11 -15.73 1.29 2.26
C LYS A 11 -14.44 1.11 1.47
N VAL A 12 -13.45 0.42 2.04
CA VAL A 12 -12.20 0.12 1.35
C VAL A 12 -12.49 -0.75 0.12
N SER A 13 -13.26 -1.83 0.27
CA SER A 13 -13.65 -2.74 -0.80
C SER A 13 -14.39 -2.03 -1.94
N SER A 14 -15.38 -1.19 -1.63
CA SER A 14 -16.10 -0.39 -2.65
C SER A 14 -15.19 0.64 -3.34
N PHE A 15 -14.25 1.24 -2.61
CA PHE A 15 -13.27 2.17 -3.16
C PHE A 15 -12.25 1.48 -4.07
N LEU A 16 -11.81 0.28 -3.69
CA LEU A 16 -10.95 -0.62 -4.48
C LEU A 16 -11.68 -1.17 -5.71
N ALA A 17 -12.94 -1.58 -5.57
CA ALA A 17 -13.75 -2.15 -6.63
C ALA A 17 -13.99 -1.14 -7.76
N ASN A 18 -14.16 0.15 -7.42
CA ASN A 18 -14.37 1.20 -8.41
C ASN A 18 -13.07 1.65 -9.11
N ARG A 19 -11.89 1.39 -8.50
CA ARG A 19 -10.58 1.73 -9.08
C ARG A 19 -9.59 0.60 -8.81
N LYS A 20 -9.67 -0.44 -9.64
CA LYS A 20 -8.87 -1.69 -9.58
C LYS A 20 -7.35 -1.48 -9.41
N GLY A 21 -6.80 -0.28 -9.66
CA GLY A 21 -5.37 0.03 -9.50
C GLY A 21 -4.97 0.79 -8.22
N LEU A 22 -5.88 1.08 -7.28
CA LEU A 22 -5.56 1.94 -6.13
C LEU A 22 -4.56 1.34 -5.13
N LEU A 23 -4.65 0.04 -4.83
CA LEU A 23 -3.64 -0.61 -3.97
C LEU A 23 -2.26 -0.67 -4.62
N PRO A 24 -2.14 -1.10 -5.90
CA PRO A 24 -0.89 -0.98 -6.63
C PRO A 24 -0.30 0.42 -6.56
N LEU A 25 -1.13 1.45 -6.77
CA LEU A 25 -0.74 2.84 -6.72
C LEU A 25 -0.25 3.25 -5.31
N ALA A 26 -0.94 2.81 -4.25
CA ALA A 26 -0.52 3.07 -2.87
C ALA A 26 0.83 2.44 -2.54
N GLY A 27 1.06 1.19 -2.97
CA GLY A 27 2.35 0.52 -2.85
C GLY A 27 3.47 1.26 -3.61
N LEU A 28 3.15 1.74 -4.82
CA LEU A 28 4.09 2.52 -5.65
C LEU A 28 4.45 3.87 -4.99
N ILE A 29 3.47 4.56 -4.40
CA ILE A 29 3.70 5.77 -3.60
C ILE A 29 4.63 5.49 -2.43
N LEU A 30 4.44 4.38 -1.71
CA LEU A 30 5.30 3.95 -0.61
C LEU A 30 6.76 3.72 -1.06
N ILE A 31 6.94 3.09 -2.22
CA ILE A 31 8.28 2.86 -2.81
C ILE A 31 8.94 4.19 -3.18
N LEU A 32 8.20 5.10 -3.85
CA LEU A 32 8.70 6.44 -4.18
C LEU A 32 9.04 7.26 -2.93
N LEU A 33 8.22 7.15 -1.89
CA LEU A 33 8.45 7.83 -0.63
C LEU A 33 9.71 7.28 0.06
N ASN A 34 9.92 5.95 0.06
CA ASN A 34 11.17 5.36 0.54
C ASN A 34 12.38 5.93 -0.22
N PHE A 35 12.28 5.99 -1.55
CA PHE A 35 13.35 6.51 -2.41
C PHE A 35 13.67 7.96 -2.06
N ILE A 36 12.66 8.82 -1.92
CA ILE A 36 12.85 10.22 -1.52
C ILE A 36 13.47 10.32 -0.13
N LEU A 37 12.93 9.59 0.86
CA LEU A 37 13.44 9.62 2.23
C LEU A 37 14.90 9.20 2.32
N GLN A 38 15.35 8.27 1.48
CA GLN A 38 16.74 7.79 1.44
C GLN A 38 17.76 8.89 1.11
N PHE A 39 17.35 9.98 0.44
CA PHE A 39 18.23 11.13 0.16
C PHE A 39 18.30 12.14 1.29
N PHE A 40 17.27 12.24 2.15
CA PHE A 40 17.16 13.30 3.15
C PHE A 40 17.41 12.83 4.58
N LEU A 41 17.15 11.55 4.86
CA LEU A 41 17.28 10.99 6.18
C LEU A 41 18.18 9.75 6.15
N SER A 42 18.89 9.55 7.24
CA SER A 42 19.71 8.37 7.50
C SER A 42 19.32 7.77 8.86
N GLY A 43 19.10 6.47 8.89
CA GLY A 43 18.59 5.76 10.06
C GLY A 43 18.13 4.35 9.72
N TRP A 44 18.01 3.49 10.73
CA TRP A 44 17.72 2.06 10.55
C TRP A 44 16.49 1.77 9.68
N LEU A 45 15.45 2.60 9.78
CA LEU A 45 14.23 2.51 8.95
C LEU A 45 14.48 2.63 7.44
N ILE A 46 15.46 3.43 7.06
CA ILE A 46 15.81 3.74 5.67
C ILE A 46 16.88 2.78 5.16
N GLU A 47 17.88 2.46 5.99
CA GLU A 47 18.92 1.47 5.69
C GLU A 47 18.30 0.10 5.40
N SER A 48 17.29 -0.29 6.17
CA SER A 48 16.52 -1.52 5.95
C SER A 48 15.50 -1.44 4.81
N ASN A 49 15.31 -0.26 4.21
CA ASN A 49 14.36 -0.02 3.13
C ASN A 49 12.94 -0.53 3.48
N LEU A 50 12.49 -0.35 4.73
CA LEU A 50 11.24 -0.94 5.22
C LEU A 50 10.02 -0.46 4.41
N PHE A 51 9.97 0.82 4.05
CA PHE A 51 8.88 1.35 3.23
C PHE A 51 8.88 0.78 1.80
N LEU A 52 10.05 0.48 1.25
CA LEU A 52 10.17 -0.20 -0.05
C LEU A 52 9.62 -1.62 0.04
N HIS A 53 10.01 -2.39 1.06
CA HIS A 53 9.51 -3.76 1.24
C HIS A 53 8.00 -3.80 1.46
N LEU A 54 7.48 -2.93 2.34
CA LEU A 54 6.03 -2.83 2.58
C LEU A 54 5.28 -2.36 1.33
N GLY A 55 5.81 -1.36 0.62
CA GLY A 55 5.24 -0.86 -0.62
C GLY A 55 5.21 -1.92 -1.72
N LEU A 56 6.26 -2.72 -1.85
CA LEU A 56 6.33 -3.83 -2.79
C LEU A 56 5.26 -4.90 -2.48
N ILE A 57 5.14 -5.32 -1.22
CA ILE A 57 4.14 -6.31 -0.79
C ILE A 57 2.72 -5.77 -1.06
N LEU A 58 2.45 -4.51 -0.69
CA LEU A 58 1.17 -3.85 -0.98
C LEU A 58 0.88 -3.76 -2.47
N ALA A 59 1.89 -3.48 -3.29
CA ALA A 59 1.73 -3.41 -4.74
C ALA A 59 1.41 -4.78 -5.33
N ILE A 60 2.13 -5.84 -4.91
CA ILE A 60 1.89 -7.22 -5.35
C ILE A 60 0.48 -7.67 -4.96
N ILE A 61 0.09 -7.50 -3.69
CA ILE A 61 -1.26 -7.84 -3.22
C ILE A 61 -2.30 -7.03 -3.98
N GLY A 62 -2.02 -5.75 -4.22
CA GLY A 62 -2.86 -4.88 -5.02
C GLY A 62 -3.07 -5.38 -6.44
N PHE A 63 -2.01 -5.83 -7.10
CA PHE A 63 -2.09 -6.39 -8.45
C PHE A 63 -2.88 -7.69 -8.47
N MET A 64 -2.67 -8.55 -7.47
CA MET A 64 -3.45 -9.79 -7.32
C MET A 64 -4.94 -9.51 -7.12
N LEU A 65 -5.29 -8.53 -6.28
CA LEU A 65 -6.67 -8.11 -6.04
C LEU A 65 -7.31 -7.44 -7.27
N ALA A 66 -6.55 -6.63 -8.00
CA ALA A 66 -6.98 -6.01 -9.24
C ALA A 66 -7.38 -7.03 -10.32
N TRP A 67 -6.69 -8.18 -10.31
CA TRP A 67 -6.89 -9.27 -11.26
C TRP A 67 -7.97 -10.25 -10.82
N ALA A 68 -8.16 -10.42 -9.51
CA ALA A 68 -9.17 -11.30 -8.93
C ALA A 68 -10.61 -10.73 -8.97
N LEU A 69 -10.77 -9.43 -9.23
CA LEU A 69 -12.03 -8.67 -9.22
C LEU A 69 -12.35 -8.12 -10.60
#